data_AF-A0A6P7FTK3-F1
#
_entry.id   AF-A0A6P7FTK3-F1
#
_cell.length_a   1.000
_cell.length_b   1.000
_cell.length_c   1.000
_cell.angle_alpha   90.00
_cell.angle_beta   90.00
_cell.angle_gamma   90.00
#
_symmetry.space_group_name_H-M   'P 1'
#
loop_
_entity.id
_entity.type
_entity.pdbx_description
1 polymer ?
#
loop_
_entity_poly.entity_id
_entity_poly.type
_entity_poly.pdbx_seq_one_letter_code
_entity_poly.pdbx_strand_id
1 'polypeptide(L)'
;MWCYRRILKISWTDRKTNAQVLEQLGKQCEVLNSIKIRKLEYLGHIMRGEKYELLRNIMQGKIKGRRSVGRRKISWLRNLREWFGCSSIELFRRVTNKIIIARMISNLR
;
A
#
# COMPACT_ATOMS: atom_id res chain seq x y z
N MET A 1 11.78 13.31 -0.76
CA MET A 1 13.10 13.36 -1.43
C MET A 1 13.65 14.77 -1.54
N TRP A 2 12.83 15.75 -1.91
CA TRP A 2 13.21 17.17 -1.90
C TRP A 2 13.73 17.66 -0.53
N CYS A 3 13.00 17.42 0.57
CA CYS A 3 13.45 17.80 1.92
C CYS A 3 14.79 17.15 2.30
N TYR A 4 14.95 15.85 2.00
CA TYR A 4 16.19 15.10 2.26
C TYR A 4 17.40 15.67 1.50
N ARG A 5 17.24 16.00 0.22
CA ARG A 5 18.32 16.64 -0.57
C ARG A 5 18.71 18.01 -0.01
N ARG A 6 17.75 18.78 0.49
CA ARG A 6 18.02 20.06 1.17
C ARG A 6 18.77 19.89 2.49
N ILE A 7 18.35 18.95 3.34
CA ILE A 7 19.03 18.67 4.63
C ILE A 7 20.48 18.28 4.38
N LEU A 8 20.72 17.43 3.37
CA LEU A 8 22.06 16.99 2.98
C LEU A 8 22.83 17.99 2.10
N LYS A 9 22.25 19.15 1.79
CA LYS A 9 22.81 20.18 0.89
C LYS A 9 23.27 19.64 -0.47
N ILE A 10 22.52 18.68 -1.04
CA ILE A 10 22.84 18.04 -2.32
C ILE A 10 22.36 18.94 -3.46
N SER A 11 23.31 19.39 -4.28
CA SER A 11 23.05 20.14 -5.51
C SER A 11 22.53 19.22 -6.62
N TRP A 12 21.83 19.79 -7.60
CA TRP A 12 21.45 19.06 -8.81
C TRP A 12 22.66 18.62 -9.63
N THR A 13 23.79 19.35 -9.53
CA THR A 13 25.07 19.04 -10.19
C THR A 13 25.72 17.78 -9.65
N ASP A 14 25.42 17.39 -8.40
CA ASP A 14 26.03 16.23 -7.74
C ASP A 14 25.55 14.90 -8.35
N ARG A 15 24.49 14.93 -9.17
CA ARG A 15 23.88 13.77 -9.85
C ARG A 15 23.63 12.54 -8.95
N LYS A 16 23.50 12.74 -7.63
CA LYS A 16 23.22 11.65 -6.67
C LYS A 16 21.84 11.05 -6.90
N THR A 17 21.77 9.72 -6.94
CA THR A 17 20.52 8.97 -7.07
C THR A 17 19.69 9.04 -5.78
N ASN A 18 18.38 8.81 -5.86
CA ASN A 18 17.51 8.78 -4.67
C ASN A 18 17.90 7.66 -3.69
N ALA A 19 18.48 6.55 -4.18
CA ALA A 19 18.97 5.47 -3.34
C ALA A 19 20.16 5.93 -2.49
N GLN A 20 21.16 6.59 -3.10
CA GLN A 20 22.31 7.14 -2.39
C GLN A 20 21.93 8.22 -1.36
N VAL A 21 20.94 9.06 -1.70
CA VAL A 21 20.40 10.07 -0.77
C VAL A 21 19.80 9.42 0.49
N LEU A 22 19.08 8.32 0.31
CA LEU A 22 18.46 7.57 1.40
C LEU A 22 19.49 6.80 2.23
N GLU A 23 20.46 6.15 1.58
CA GLU A 23 21.59 5.47 2.21
C GLU A 23 22.41 6.42 3.09
N GLN A 24 22.73 7.62 2.59
CA GLN A 24 23.45 8.64 3.35
C GLN A 24 22.69 9.12 4.61
N LEU A 25 21.36 9.01 4.62
CA LEU A 25 20.52 9.30 5.78
C LEU A 25 20.31 8.09 6.70
N GLY A 26 20.87 6.92 6.36
CA GLY A 26 20.55 5.66 7.03
C GLY A 26 19.08 5.26 6.89
N LYS A 27 18.38 5.77 5.87
CA LYS A 27 16.95 5.52 5.64
C LYS A 27 16.74 4.52 4.50
N GLN A 28 15.74 3.67 4.66
CA GLN A 28 15.26 2.78 3.60
C GLN A 28 14.24 3.49 2.70
N CYS A 29 14.02 2.97 1.49
CA CYS A 29 13.04 3.51 0.55
C CYS A 29 11.61 3.27 1.07
N GLU A 30 11.06 4.27 1.78
CA GLU A 30 9.72 4.29 2.37
C GLU A 30 8.57 4.27 1.33
N VAL A 31 8.88 4.30 0.02
CA VAL A 31 7.87 4.35 -1.04
C VAL A 31 6.96 3.12 -1.00
N LEU A 32 7.51 1.93 -0.77
CA LEU A 32 6.71 0.71 -0.67
C LEU A 32 5.78 0.77 0.55
N ASN A 33 6.29 1.20 1.71
CA ASN A 33 5.48 1.32 2.92
C ASN A 33 4.38 2.38 2.74
N SER A 34 4.68 3.51 2.09
CA SER A 34 3.69 4.52 1.72
C SER A 34 2.58 3.95 0.82
N ILE A 35 2.94 3.09 -0.15
CA ILE A 35 1.98 2.42 -1.03
C ILE A 35 1.13 1.40 -0.24
N LYS A 36 1.74 0.63 0.66
CA LYS A 36 1.03 -0.33 1.53
C LYS A 36 -0.03 0.39 2.37
N ILE A 37 0.36 1.48 3.02
CA ILE A 37 -0.50 2.32 3.86
C ILE A 37 -1.66 2.87 3.05
N ARG A 38 -1.38 3.60 1.97
CA ARG A 38 -2.43 4.25 1.15
C ARG A 38 -3.42 3.24 0.57
N LYS A 39 -2.97 2.07 0.13
CA LYS A 39 -3.87 1.03 -0.38
C LYS A 39 -4.76 0.46 0.72
N LEU A 40 -4.23 0.25 1.93
CA LEU A 40 -5.01 -0.24 3.06
C LEU A 40 -6.05 0.79 3.52
N GLU A 41 -5.65 2.05 3.62
CA GLU A 41 -6.54 3.15 3.98
C GLU A 41 -7.67 3.33 2.97
N TYR A 42 -7.35 3.28 1.68
CA TYR A 42 -8.34 3.34 0.60
C TYR A 42 -9.33 2.17 0.68
N LEU A 43 -8.84 0.94 0.98
CA LEU A 43 -9.72 -0.20 1.22
C LEU A 43 -10.69 0.07 2.37
N GLY A 44 -10.18 0.54 3.51
CA GLY A 44 -11.01 0.86 4.66
C GLY A 44 -12.02 1.98 4.37
N HIS A 45 -11.64 2.97 3.58
CA HIS A 45 -12.53 4.05 3.13
C HIS A 45 -13.70 3.52 2.31
N ILE A 46 -13.43 2.65 1.33
CA ILE A 46 -14.48 1.99 0.54
C ILE A 46 -15.37 1.12 1.45
N MET A 47 -14.80 0.33 2.35
CA MET A 47 -15.57 -0.60 3.17
C MET A 47 -16.52 0.11 4.17
N ARG A 48 -16.13 1.31 4.64
CA ARG A 48 -16.92 2.10 5.61
C ARG A 48 -17.90 3.07 4.96
N GLY A 49 -17.67 3.53 3.73
CA GLY A 49 -18.51 4.56 3.12
C GLY A 49 -19.71 3.96 2.40
N GLU A 50 -20.92 4.33 2.82
CA GLU A 50 -22.19 3.88 2.21
C GLU A 50 -22.27 4.21 0.73
N LYS A 51 -21.78 5.40 0.33
CA LYS A 51 -21.72 5.84 -1.07
C LYS A 51 -20.86 4.97 -2.00
N TYR A 52 -20.06 4.05 -1.45
CA TYR A 52 -19.17 3.17 -2.21
C TYR A 52 -19.68 1.73 -2.31
N GLU A 53 -20.98 1.51 -2.10
CA GLU A 53 -21.59 0.18 -2.14
C GLU A 53 -21.23 -0.62 -3.40
N LEU A 54 -21.32 -0.02 -4.59
CA LEU A 54 -20.94 -0.67 -5.85
C LEU A 54 -19.46 -1.13 -5.82
N LEU A 55 -18.55 -0.27 -5.38
CA LEU A 55 -17.12 -0.61 -5.29
C LEU A 55 -16.87 -1.71 -4.25
N ARG A 56 -17.60 -1.68 -3.13
CA ARG A 56 -17.54 -2.72 -2.10
C ARG A 56 -17.95 -4.07 -2.69
N ASN A 57 -19.06 -4.11 -3.43
CA ASN A 57 -19.55 -5.32 -4.09
C ASN A 57 -18.56 -5.83 -5.15
N ILE A 58 -17.96 -4.95 -5.95
CA ILE A 58 -16.93 -5.33 -6.94
C ILE A 58 -15.68 -5.89 -6.25
N MET A 59 -15.22 -5.27 -5.16
CA MET A 59 -14.01 -5.68 -4.43
C MET A 59 -14.19 -7.02 -3.71
N GLN A 60 -15.39 -7.26 -3.17
CA GLN A 60 -15.73 -8.50 -2.47
C GLN A 60 -16.13 -9.63 -3.45
N GLY A 61 -16.64 -9.26 -4.62
CA GLY A 61 -17.06 -10.18 -5.66
C GLY A 61 -15.92 -11.00 -6.25
N LYS A 62 -16.22 -12.26 -6.58
CA LYS A 62 -15.31 -13.14 -7.31
C LYS A 62 -15.94 -13.50 -8.66
N ILE A 63 -15.26 -13.10 -9.74
CA ILE A 63 -15.69 -13.45 -11.10
C ILE A 63 -15.35 -14.92 -11.35
N LYS A 64 -16.34 -15.69 -11.82
CA LYS A 64 -16.14 -17.09 -12.25
C LYS A 64 -15.20 -17.13 -13.45
N GLY A 65 -14.31 -18.13 -13.50
CA GLY A 65 -13.35 -18.32 -14.57
C GLY A 65 -11.89 -18.17 -14.13
N ARG A 66 -10.97 -18.40 -15.07
CA ARG A 66 -9.52 -18.29 -14.86
C ARG A 66 -8.99 -17.02 -15.52
N ARG A 67 -7.90 -16.47 -14.99
CA ARG A 67 -7.21 -15.33 -15.63
C ARG A 67 -6.58 -15.81 -16.94
N SER A 68 -6.64 -14.96 -17.97
CA SER A 68 -5.97 -15.21 -19.24
C SER A 68 -4.45 -15.33 -19.07
N VAL A 69 -3.81 -16.09 -19.95
CA VAL A 69 -2.36 -16.23 -20.03
C VAL A 69 -1.73 -14.85 -20.32
N GLY A 70 -0.57 -14.57 -19.73
CA GLY A 70 0.12 -13.28 -19.85
C GLY A 70 -0.38 -12.16 -18.92
N ARG A 71 -1.59 -12.26 -18.35
CA ARG A 71 -2.07 -11.27 -17.37
C ARG A 71 -1.33 -11.41 -16.04
N ARG A 72 -0.95 -10.27 -15.43
CA ARG A 72 -0.28 -10.25 -14.12
C ARG A 72 -1.07 -11.08 -13.08
N LYS A 73 -0.37 -12.03 -12.44
CA LYS A 73 -0.94 -12.92 -11.41
C LYS A 73 -1.20 -12.20 -10.08
N ILE A 74 -0.52 -11.09 -9.86
CA ILE A 74 -0.65 -10.26 -8.65
C ILE A 74 -1.76 -9.24 -8.87
N SER A 75 -2.87 -9.40 -8.13
CA SER A 75 -3.95 -8.41 -8.10
C SER A 75 -3.77 -7.42 -6.95
N TRP A 76 -4.51 -6.31 -7.00
CA TRP A 76 -4.52 -5.31 -5.95
C TRP A 76 -4.84 -5.91 -4.57
N LEU A 77 -5.91 -6.71 -4.46
CA LEU A 77 -6.29 -7.40 -3.21
C LEU A 77 -5.26 -8.45 -2.79
N ARG A 78 -4.60 -9.12 -3.75
CA ARG A 78 -3.55 -10.11 -3.45
C ARG A 78 -2.34 -9.46 -2.78
N ASN A 79 -1.92 -8.27 -3.23
CA ASN A 79 -0.86 -7.51 -2.57
C ASN A 79 -1.19 -7.25 -1.09
N LEU A 80 -2.40 -6.76 -0.79
CA LEU A 80 -2.80 -6.48 0.58
C LEU A 80 -2.79 -7.74 1.45
N ARG A 81 -3.28 -8.87 0.93
CA ARG A 81 -3.22 -10.15 1.65
C ARG A 81 -1.80 -10.63 1.93
N GLU A 82 -0.91 -10.50 0.95
CA GLU A 82 0.50 -10.90 1.09
C GLU A 82 1.25 -9.95 2.04
N TRP A 83 1.01 -8.64 1.97
CA TRP A 83 1.67 -7.66 2.84
C TRP A 83 1.21 -7.72 4.30
N PHE A 84 -0.08 -8.01 4.55
CA PHE A 84 -0.67 -8.01 5.88
C PHE A 84 -0.96 -9.41 6.43
N GLY A 85 -0.57 -10.47 5.71
CA GLY A 85 -0.65 -11.86 6.17
C GLY A 85 -2.05 -12.34 6.54
N CYS A 86 -3.08 -11.95 5.79
CA CYS A 86 -4.47 -12.29 6.11
C CYS A 86 -5.29 -12.72 4.88
N SER A 87 -6.41 -13.41 5.13
CA SER A 87 -7.36 -13.78 4.07
C SER A 87 -8.15 -12.57 3.57
N SER A 88 -8.81 -12.67 2.40
CA SER A 88 -9.64 -11.56 1.89
C SER A 88 -10.77 -11.20 2.85
N ILE A 89 -11.43 -12.21 3.42
CA ILE A 89 -12.57 -12.04 4.33
C ILE A 89 -12.11 -11.34 5.60
N GLU A 90 -11.00 -11.79 6.16
CA GLU A 90 -10.41 -11.18 7.35
C GLU A 90 -9.95 -9.75 7.09
N LEU A 91 -9.32 -9.49 5.93
CA LEU A 91 -8.92 -8.16 5.52
C LEU A 91 -10.13 -7.21 5.47
N PHE A 92 -11.23 -7.61 4.83
CA PHE A 92 -12.44 -6.79 4.76
C PHE A 92 -13.06 -6.53 6.14
N ARG A 93 -13.04 -7.51 7.05
CA ARG A 93 -13.52 -7.31 8.43
C ARG A 93 -12.61 -6.38 9.23
N ARG A 94 -11.29 -6.53 9.12
CA ARG A 94 -10.31 -5.73 9.86
C ARG A 94 -10.33 -4.27 9.44
N VAL A 95 -10.43 -3.99 8.14
CA VAL A 95 -10.36 -2.62 7.61
C VAL A 95 -11.61 -1.80 7.88
N THR A 96 -12.69 -2.34 8.44
CA THR A 96 -13.83 -1.52 8.89
C THR A 96 -13.45 -0.69 10.11
N ASN A 97 -12.58 -1.20 10.99
CA ASN A 97 -12.15 -0.50 12.20
C ASN A 97 -10.87 0.31 11.96
N LYS A 98 -10.93 1.63 12.19
CA LYS A 98 -9.77 2.53 12.03
C LYS A 98 -8.62 2.22 13.00
N ILE A 99 -8.91 1.74 14.20
CA ILE A 99 -7.91 1.36 15.20
C ILE A 99 -7.11 0.15 14.71
N ILE A 100 -7.81 -0.83 14.11
CA ILE A 100 -7.17 -2.01 13.54
C ILE A 100 -6.29 -1.62 12.35
N ILE A 101 -6.74 -0.70 11.48
CA ILE A 101 -5.91 -0.16 10.39
C ILE A 101 -4.64 0.48 10.94
N ALA A 102 -4.74 1.34 11.96
CA ALA A 102 -3.58 1.99 12.56
C ALA A 102 -2.58 0.96 13.11
N ARG A 103 -3.07 -0.10 13.78
CA ARG A 103 -2.25 -1.21 14.27
C ARG A 103 -1.61 -2.03 13.15
N MET A 104 -2.32 -2.23 12.04
CA MET A 104 -1.76 -2.90 10.87
C MET A 104 -0.64 -2.07 10.22
N ILE A 105 -0.82 -0.74 10.15
CA ILE A 105 0.17 0.20 9.63
C ILE A 105 1.41 0.26 10.54
N SER A 106 1.23 0.31 11.87
CA SER A 106 2.35 0.37 12.81
C SER A 106 3.24 -0.89 12.75
N ASN A 107 2.68 -2.02 12.31
CA ASN A 107 3.42 -3.27 12.14
C ASN A 107 4.12 -3.39 10.78
N LEU A 108 4.04 -2.37 9.91
CA LEU A 108 4.79 -2.34 8.65
C LEU A 108 6.26 -2.07 8.94
N ARG A 109 7.10 -3.09 8.74
CA ARG A 109 8.57 -2.96 8.66
C ARG A 109 8.97 -2.38 7.31
#